data_AF-A0A661YER2-F1
#
_entry.id   AF-A0A661YER2-F1
#
_cell.length_a   1.000
_cell.length_b   1.000
_cell.length_c   1.000
_cell.angle_alpha   90.00
_cell.angle_beta   90.00
_cell.angle_gamma   90.00
#
_symmetry.space_group_name_H-M   'P 1'
#
loop_
_entity.id
_entity.type
_entity.pdbx_description
1 polymer ?
#
loop_
_entity_poly.entity_id
_entity_poly.type
_entity_poly.pdbx_seq_one_letter_code
_entity_poly.pdbx_strand_id
1 'polypeptide(L)'
;MKNLKSTLVLSLLALFLIGIINPVMAGKKTIIFSTSEPTAKIFIDGKLMGNGQVEVVVLSNSCVTVRAEKVGFLIETITFCNKKESAKPPKSYYLEMHRDDAYDASVQTDIANIDIEIQTSLEELAAWKLMSQIITSYFDVIEVTDRETGYLRTSWVVQSFQQNTIRSRVIIKLGNSDPLVYKVKLVSEESKFPGTSVKSDELYREWDRVLRKFENIVEELRTRLQ
;
A
#
# COMPACT_ATOMS: atom_id res chain seq x y z
N MET A 1 63.14 -63.35 -2.27
CA MET A 1 61.81 -63.60 -2.87
C MET A 1 60.75 -63.74 -1.77
N LYS A 2 60.23 -62.64 -1.24
CA LYS A 2 59.03 -62.59 -0.37
C LYS A 2 58.49 -61.15 -0.43
N ASN A 3 57.16 -61.01 -0.48
CA ASN A 3 56.38 -59.80 -0.20
C ASN A 3 56.20 -58.75 -1.32
N LEU A 4 55.56 -59.12 -2.43
CA LEU A 4 54.99 -58.15 -3.39
C LEU A 4 53.54 -58.47 -3.82
N LYS A 5 52.80 -59.24 -3.01
CA LYS A 5 51.42 -59.64 -3.34
C LYS A 5 50.34 -59.13 -2.37
N SER A 6 50.70 -58.43 -1.28
CA SER A 6 49.73 -58.00 -0.26
C SER A 6 49.24 -56.56 -0.41
N THR A 7 49.90 -55.71 -1.20
CA THR A 7 49.56 -54.28 -1.34
C THR A 7 48.62 -53.98 -2.51
N LEU A 8 48.41 -54.92 -3.43
CA LEU A 8 47.52 -54.73 -4.58
C LEU A 8 46.04 -55.01 -4.26
N VAL A 9 45.76 -55.75 -3.18
CA VAL A 9 44.39 -56.11 -2.80
C VAL A 9 43.73 -55.03 -1.93
N LEU A 10 44.53 -54.18 -1.25
CA LEU A 10 44.00 -53.09 -0.42
C LEU A 10 43.60 -51.85 -1.24
N SER A 11 44.18 -51.63 -2.42
CA SER A 11 43.83 -50.47 -3.27
C SER A 11 42.61 -50.70 -4.17
N LEU A 12 42.17 -51.95 -4.34
CA LEU A 12 40.97 -52.26 -5.13
C LEU A 12 39.66 -52.15 -4.31
N LEU A 13 39.73 -52.18 -2.98
CA LEU A 13 38.55 -52.06 -2.11
C LEU A 13 38.18 -50.59 -1.80
N ALA A 14 39.11 -49.65 -1.98
CA ALA A 14 38.88 -48.22 -1.74
C ALA A 14 38.18 -47.48 -2.90
N LEU A 15 38.06 -48.14 -4.06
CA LEU A 15 37.44 -47.56 -5.27
C LEU A 15 35.96 -47.93 -5.44
N PHE A 16 35.37 -48.71 -4.52
CA PHE A 16 33.98 -49.15 -4.60
C PHE A 16 33.00 -48.39 -3.70
N LEU A 17 33.41 -47.23 -3.15
CA LEU A 17 32.57 -46.36 -2.31
C LEU A 17 32.17 -45.04 -2.99
N ILE A 18 32.43 -44.88 -4.30
CA ILE A 18 31.96 -43.74 -5.09
C ILE A 18 30.78 -44.18 -5.96
N GLY A 19 29.64 -44.36 -5.31
CA GLY A 19 28.34 -44.59 -5.93
C GLY A 19 27.34 -44.60 -4.77
N ILE A 20 26.35 -43.73 -4.66
CA ILE A 20 25.45 -43.21 -5.69
C ILE A 20 25.05 -41.81 -5.23
N ILE A 21 25.55 -40.75 -5.88
CA ILE A 21 24.89 -39.44 -5.76
C ILE A 21 23.76 -39.50 -6.79
N ASN A 22 22.58 -39.98 -6.37
CA ASN A 22 21.39 -39.83 -7.20
C ASN A 22 21.23 -38.34 -7.47
N PRO A 23 21.21 -37.85 -8.73
CA PRO A 23 20.65 -36.53 -8.95
C PRO A 23 19.21 -36.65 -8.46
N VAL A 24 18.91 -35.97 -7.35
CA VAL A 24 17.52 -35.75 -6.95
C VAL A 24 16.91 -35.04 -8.14
N MET A 25 16.19 -35.80 -8.97
CA MET A 25 15.31 -35.26 -10.01
C MET A 25 14.23 -34.51 -9.25
N ALA A 26 14.54 -33.26 -8.89
CA ALA A 26 13.62 -32.37 -8.24
C ALA A 26 12.49 -32.10 -9.24
N GLY A 27 11.39 -32.84 -9.12
CA GLY A 27 10.22 -32.67 -9.97
C GLY A 27 9.71 -31.23 -9.86
N LYS A 28 9.73 -30.49 -10.97
CA LYS A 28 9.15 -29.15 -11.06
C LYS A 28 7.69 -29.23 -11.45
N LYS A 29 6.90 -28.26 -11.00
CA LYS A 29 5.54 -28.03 -11.49
C LYS A 29 5.43 -26.62 -12.05
N THR A 30 4.75 -26.52 -13.18
CA THR A 30 4.44 -25.26 -13.84
C THR A 30 2.97 -24.95 -13.61
N ILE A 31 2.67 -23.70 -13.29
CA ILE A 31 1.31 -23.15 -13.21
C ILE A 31 1.23 -22.00 -14.20
N ILE A 32 0.22 -22.00 -15.06
CA ILE A 32 -0.15 -20.82 -15.85
C ILE A 32 -0.97 -19.92 -14.93
N PHE A 33 -0.38 -18.83 -14.44
CA PHE A 33 -1.06 -17.86 -13.60
C PHE A 33 -1.55 -16.70 -14.46
N SER A 34 -2.83 -16.36 -14.39
CA SER A 34 -3.41 -15.22 -15.08
C SER A 34 -4.31 -14.39 -14.17
N THR A 35 -4.45 -13.11 -14.48
CA THR A 35 -5.28 -12.15 -13.76
C THR A 35 -6.44 -11.67 -14.63
N SER A 36 -7.56 -11.28 -14.01
CA SER A 36 -8.68 -10.63 -14.71
C SER A 36 -8.27 -9.31 -15.36
N GLU A 37 -7.25 -8.65 -14.81
CA GLU A 37 -6.68 -7.40 -15.32
C GLU A 37 -5.41 -7.67 -16.14
N PRO A 38 -5.42 -7.56 -17.49
CA PRO A 38 -4.27 -7.91 -18.33
C PRO A 38 -3.04 -7.02 -18.11
N THR A 39 -3.23 -5.83 -17.54
CA THR A 39 -2.14 -4.88 -17.24
C THR A 39 -1.58 -5.02 -15.82
N ALA A 40 -2.17 -5.90 -14.99
CA ALA A 40 -1.70 -6.12 -13.63
C ALA A 40 -0.27 -6.66 -13.62
N LYS A 41 0.57 -6.12 -12.74
CA LYS A 41 1.95 -6.57 -12.54
C LYS A 41 1.94 -7.81 -11.66
N ILE A 42 2.68 -8.84 -12.07
CA ILE A 42 2.76 -10.11 -11.34
C ILE A 42 4.19 -10.29 -10.82
N PHE A 43 4.30 -10.47 -9.51
CA PHE A 43 5.54 -10.71 -8.80
C PHE A 43 5.59 -12.14 -8.30
N ILE A 44 6.74 -12.81 -8.43
CA ILE A 44 7.00 -14.12 -7.85
C ILE A 44 8.17 -13.95 -6.87
N ASP A 45 7.95 -14.27 -5.60
CA ASP A 45 8.93 -14.11 -4.52
C ASP A 45 9.56 -12.70 -4.50
N GLY A 46 8.73 -11.69 -4.75
CA GLY A 46 9.13 -10.27 -4.78
C GLY A 46 9.75 -9.78 -6.09
N LYS A 47 10.06 -10.66 -7.05
CA LYS A 47 10.59 -10.27 -8.36
C LYS A 47 9.48 -10.07 -9.38
N LEU A 48 9.49 -8.96 -10.12
CA LEU A 48 8.56 -8.73 -11.23
C LEU A 48 8.85 -9.73 -12.35
N MET A 49 7.83 -10.51 -12.73
CA MET A 49 7.95 -11.56 -13.75
C MET A 49 7.21 -11.25 -15.05
N GLY A 50 6.22 -10.36 -15.01
CA GLY A 50 5.45 -9.95 -16.18
C GLY A 50 4.12 -9.30 -15.82
N ASN A 51 3.23 -9.23 -16.81
CA ASN A 51 1.92 -8.60 -16.67
C ASN A 51 0.82 -9.52 -17.20
N GLY A 52 -0.33 -9.55 -16.52
CA GLY A 52 -1.55 -10.23 -16.96
C GLY A 52 -1.50 -11.77 -16.90
N GLN A 53 -0.44 -12.37 -17.43
CA GLN A 53 -0.22 -13.82 -17.42
C GLN A 53 1.28 -14.14 -17.33
N VAL A 54 1.65 -15.09 -16.47
CA VAL A 54 3.02 -15.58 -16.32
C VAL A 54 3.06 -17.09 -16.06
N GLU A 55 4.17 -17.71 -16.39
CA GLU A 55 4.48 -19.09 -15.99
C GLU A 55 5.13 -19.10 -14.60
N VAL A 56 4.50 -19.76 -13.64
CA VAL A 56 5.00 -19.92 -12.27
C VAL A 56 5.61 -21.31 -12.13
N VAL A 57 6.92 -21.37 -11.89
CA VAL A 57 7.65 -22.63 -11.69
C VAL A 57 7.84 -22.88 -10.20
N VAL A 58 7.27 -23.98 -9.70
CA VAL A 58 7.41 -24.44 -8.31
C VAL A 58 8.32 -25.66 -8.28
N LEU A 59 9.49 -25.52 -7.68
CA LEU A 59 10.45 -26.62 -7.53
C LEU A 59 9.94 -27.68 -6.54
N SER A 60 10.51 -28.88 -6.59
CA SER A 60 10.15 -29.93 -5.64
C SER A 60 10.47 -29.52 -4.21
N ASN A 61 9.56 -29.82 -3.29
CA ASN A 61 9.65 -29.47 -1.87
C ASN A 61 9.74 -27.96 -1.56
N SER A 62 9.44 -27.08 -2.52
CA SER A 62 9.43 -25.63 -2.32
C SER A 62 8.02 -25.03 -2.36
N CYS A 63 7.90 -23.77 -1.95
CA CYS A 63 6.74 -22.94 -2.17
C CYS A 63 7.19 -21.65 -2.85
N VAL A 64 6.28 -21.03 -3.60
CA VAL A 64 6.47 -19.71 -4.23
C VAL A 64 5.27 -18.84 -3.90
N THR A 65 5.51 -17.57 -3.65
CA THR A 65 4.46 -16.58 -3.39
C THR A 65 4.29 -15.69 -4.62
N VAL A 66 3.08 -15.71 -5.17
CA VAL A 66 2.67 -14.89 -6.31
C VAL A 66 1.85 -13.72 -5.77
N ARG A 67 2.24 -12.51 -6.16
CA ARG A 67 1.57 -11.26 -5.76
C ARG A 67 1.18 -10.49 -7.02
N ALA A 68 -0.10 -10.16 -7.15
CA ALA A 68 -0.63 -9.38 -8.27
C ALA A 68 -0.98 -7.96 -7.82
N GLU A 69 -0.55 -6.97 -8.60
CA GLU A 69 -0.76 -5.55 -8.30
C GLU A 69 -1.28 -4.78 -9.51
N LYS A 70 -2.34 -3.99 -9.29
CA LYS A 70 -2.88 -3.06 -10.28
C LYS A 70 -3.47 -1.86 -9.55
N VAL A 71 -3.19 -0.66 -10.03
CA VAL A 71 -3.77 0.59 -9.50
C VAL A 71 -5.29 0.52 -9.57
N GLY A 72 -5.96 0.82 -8.45
CA GLY A 72 -7.41 0.75 -8.30
C GLY A 72 -7.97 -0.63 -7.94
N PHE A 73 -7.10 -1.60 -7.66
CA PHE A 73 -7.47 -2.95 -7.25
C PHE A 73 -6.71 -3.36 -5.98
N LEU A 74 -7.31 -4.25 -5.20
CA LEU A 74 -6.69 -4.85 -4.03
C LEU A 74 -5.44 -5.63 -4.43
N ILE A 75 -4.45 -5.63 -3.54
CA ILE A 75 -3.24 -6.43 -3.71
C ILE A 75 -3.57 -7.85 -3.29
N GLU A 76 -3.45 -8.79 -4.22
CA GLU A 76 -3.77 -10.20 -4.00
C GLU A 76 -2.48 -11.01 -3.90
N THR A 77 -2.39 -11.88 -2.89
CA THR A 77 -1.20 -12.72 -2.65
C THR A 77 -1.60 -14.18 -2.45
N ILE A 78 -1.02 -15.05 -3.27
CA ILE A 78 -1.30 -16.49 -3.26
C ILE A 78 0.01 -17.26 -3.15
N THR A 79 0.02 -18.31 -2.34
CA THR A 79 1.20 -19.18 -2.21
C THR A 79 0.91 -20.56 -2.79
N PHE A 80 1.79 -21.02 -3.69
CA PHE A 80 1.72 -22.36 -4.27
C PHE A 80 2.86 -23.21 -3.72
N CYS A 81 2.55 -24.42 -3.23
CA CYS A 81 3.53 -25.34 -2.64
C CYS A 81 3.56 -26.68 -3.38
N ASN A 82 4.75 -27.19 -3.68
CA ASN A 82 4.96 -28.51 -4.29
C ASN A 82 5.64 -29.47 -3.28
N LYS A 83 4.97 -29.69 -2.14
CA LYS A 83 5.38 -30.61 -1.08
C LYS A 83 4.45 -31.83 -1.05
N LYS A 84 4.91 -32.94 -0.45
CA LYS A 84 4.11 -34.18 -0.35
C LYS A 84 2.81 -34.01 0.45
N GLU A 85 2.84 -33.16 1.48
CA GLU A 85 1.73 -32.91 2.40
C GLU A 85 0.89 -31.66 2.02
N SER A 86 1.28 -30.93 0.97
CA SER A 86 0.53 -29.77 0.49
C SER A 86 -0.41 -30.14 -0.64
N ALA A 87 -1.48 -29.35 -0.81
CA ALA A 87 -2.31 -29.42 -2.00
C ALA A 87 -1.42 -29.30 -3.25
N LYS A 88 -1.63 -30.20 -4.22
CA LYS A 88 -0.84 -30.18 -5.46
C LYS A 88 -1.16 -28.88 -6.22
N PRO A 89 -0.14 -28.14 -6.71
CA PRO A 89 -0.36 -26.97 -7.52
C PRO A 89 -1.22 -27.29 -8.75
N PRO A 90 -2.21 -26.45 -9.09
CA PRO A 90 -3.02 -26.63 -10.28
C PRO A 90 -2.20 -26.38 -11.55
N LYS A 91 -2.68 -26.83 -12.71
CA LYS A 91 -2.03 -26.54 -14.01
C LYS A 91 -2.18 -25.07 -14.42
N SER A 92 -3.31 -24.46 -14.04
CA SER A 92 -3.64 -23.07 -14.30
C SER A 92 -4.35 -22.48 -13.09
N TYR A 93 -4.15 -21.19 -12.85
CA TYR A 93 -4.83 -20.44 -11.81
C TYR A 93 -5.23 -19.09 -12.36
N TYR A 94 -6.52 -18.78 -12.31
CA TYR A 94 -7.07 -17.48 -12.71
C TYR A 94 -7.43 -16.70 -11.45
N LEU A 95 -6.84 -15.52 -11.31
CA LEU A 95 -7.10 -14.59 -10.21
C LEU A 95 -8.07 -13.50 -10.68
N GLU A 96 -9.25 -13.46 -10.09
CA GLU A 96 -10.18 -12.34 -10.24
C GLU A 96 -9.80 -11.21 -9.27
N MET A 97 -9.31 -10.09 -9.81
CA MET A 97 -8.90 -8.93 -9.01
C MET A 97 -10.12 -8.09 -8.61
N HIS A 98 -10.16 -7.69 -7.34
CA HIS A 98 -11.26 -6.90 -6.78
C HIS A 98 -10.88 -5.43 -6.69
N ARG A 99 -11.86 -4.54 -6.87
CA ARG A 99 -11.65 -3.09 -6.81
C ARG A 99 -11.25 -2.65 -5.40
N ASP A 100 -10.33 -1.70 -5.35
CA ASP A 100 -9.90 -1.07 -4.10
C ASP A 100 -10.92 0.00 -3.70
N ASP A 101 -11.60 -0.25 -2.58
CA ASP A 101 -12.61 0.61 -1.99
C ASP A 101 -12.04 1.96 -1.52
N ALA A 102 -10.80 1.98 -1.04
CA ALA A 102 -10.11 3.22 -0.68
C ALA A 102 -9.80 4.07 -1.91
N TYR A 103 -9.38 3.43 -3.01
CA TYR A 103 -9.12 4.11 -4.26
C TYR A 103 -10.40 4.71 -4.85
N ASP A 104 -11.50 3.96 -4.85
CA ASP A 104 -12.80 4.41 -5.37
C ASP A 104 -13.41 5.55 -4.54
N ALA A 105 -13.24 5.51 -3.21
CA ALA A 105 -13.70 6.55 -2.28
C ALA A 105 -12.85 7.83 -2.27
N SER A 106 -11.79 7.89 -3.09
CA SER A 106 -10.84 9.00 -3.11
C SER A 106 -10.63 9.59 -4.51
N VAL A 107 -10.01 10.75 -4.53
CA VAL A 107 -9.58 11.45 -5.74
C VAL A 107 -8.13 11.90 -5.57
N GLN A 108 -7.32 11.75 -6.63
CA GLN A 108 -5.97 12.27 -6.65
C GLN A 108 -6.02 13.80 -6.76
N THR A 109 -5.21 14.49 -5.98
CA THR A 109 -5.20 15.95 -5.96
C THR A 109 -3.82 16.49 -5.65
N ASP A 110 -3.52 17.67 -6.18
CA ASP A 110 -2.34 18.47 -5.91
C ASP A 110 -2.48 19.33 -4.65
N ILE A 111 -3.68 19.45 -4.06
CA ILE A 111 -3.93 20.27 -2.87
C ILE A 111 -3.77 19.51 -1.54
N ALA A 112 -3.57 18.19 -1.60
CA ALA A 112 -3.36 17.37 -0.41
C ALA A 112 -2.00 17.68 0.22
N ASN A 113 -1.97 17.79 1.55
CA ASN A 113 -0.74 17.92 2.34
C ASN A 113 0.10 19.18 2.04
N ILE A 114 -0.46 20.19 1.37
CA ILE A 114 0.19 21.49 1.12
C ILE A 114 -0.59 22.64 1.73
N ASP A 115 0.09 23.75 2.03
CA ASP A 115 -0.56 24.98 2.49
C ASP A 115 -1.10 25.76 1.28
N ILE A 116 -2.41 25.98 1.26
CA ILE A 116 -3.10 26.79 0.25
C ILE A 116 -3.40 28.16 0.83
N GLU A 117 -2.89 29.21 0.19
CA GLU A 117 -3.19 30.59 0.58
C GLU A 117 -4.56 31.03 0.05
N ILE A 118 -5.38 31.55 0.95
CA ILE A 118 -6.71 32.12 0.68
C ILE A 118 -6.71 33.54 1.23
N GLN A 119 -6.62 34.51 0.32
CA GLN A 119 -6.86 35.91 0.65
C GLN A 119 -8.36 36.17 0.75
N THR A 120 -8.76 36.99 1.72
CA THR A 120 -10.16 37.38 1.93
C THR A 120 -10.34 38.88 1.84
N SER A 121 -11.49 39.30 1.32
CA SER A 121 -11.94 40.70 1.34
C SER A 121 -12.79 41.02 2.58
N LEU A 122 -13.13 40.00 3.38
CA LEU A 122 -13.96 40.12 4.56
C LEU A 122 -13.16 40.63 5.75
N GLU A 123 -13.87 41.26 6.69
CA GLU A 123 -13.32 41.56 8.01
C GLU A 123 -12.95 40.26 8.75
N GLU A 124 -11.88 40.29 9.53
CA GLU A 124 -11.30 39.13 10.22
C GLU A 124 -12.33 38.29 10.98
N LEU A 125 -13.22 38.93 11.74
CA LEU A 125 -14.24 38.22 12.52
C LEU A 125 -15.27 37.52 11.63
N ALA A 126 -15.66 38.14 10.52
CA ALA A 126 -16.60 37.57 9.56
C ALA A 126 -15.95 36.41 8.80
N ALA A 127 -14.72 36.58 8.33
CA ALA A 127 -13.93 35.53 7.70
C ALA A 127 -13.76 34.32 8.62
N TRP A 128 -13.38 34.55 9.88
CA TRP A 128 -13.17 33.50 10.88
C TRP A 128 -14.44 32.70 11.16
N LYS A 129 -15.59 33.38 11.32
CA LYS A 129 -16.88 32.74 11.54
C LYS A 129 -17.30 31.90 10.33
N LEU A 130 -17.19 32.46 9.13
CA LEU A 130 -17.57 31.77 7.89
C LEU A 130 -16.70 30.54 7.64
N MET A 131 -15.39 30.68 7.79
CA MET A 131 -14.44 29.58 7.68
C MET A 131 -14.72 28.49 8.71
N SER A 132 -14.95 28.85 9.98
CA SER A 132 -15.32 27.88 11.02
C SER A 132 -16.59 27.11 10.65
N GLN A 133 -17.63 27.80 10.13
CA GLN A 133 -18.87 27.16 9.69
C GLN A 133 -18.62 26.16 8.55
N ILE A 134 -17.81 26.53 7.55
CA ILE A 134 -17.41 25.65 6.46
C ILE A 134 -16.67 24.43 7.02
N ILE A 135 -15.64 24.62 7.87
CA ILE A 135 -14.91 23.48 8.43
C ILE A 135 -15.85 22.53 9.20
N THR A 136 -16.79 23.07 9.99
CA THR A 136 -17.74 22.25 10.77
C THR A 136 -18.81 21.55 9.94
N SER A 137 -18.98 21.88 8.65
CA SER A 137 -19.87 21.10 7.76
C SER A 137 -19.20 19.82 7.23
N TYR A 138 -17.86 19.77 7.25
CA TYR A 138 -17.07 18.60 6.83
C TYR A 138 -16.51 17.82 8.02
N PHE A 139 -16.16 18.49 9.11
CA PHE A 139 -15.52 17.92 10.28
C PHE A 139 -16.36 18.18 11.54
N ASP A 140 -16.80 17.12 12.20
CA ASP A 140 -17.66 17.23 13.39
C ASP A 140 -16.94 17.88 14.59
N VAL A 141 -15.62 17.75 14.69
CA VAL A 141 -14.84 18.15 15.86
C VAL A 141 -13.65 19.03 15.48
N ILE A 142 -13.63 20.23 16.05
CA ILE A 142 -12.44 21.09 16.10
C ILE A 142 -11.65 20.71 17.36
N GLU A 143 -10.40 20.31 17.20
CA GLU A 143 -9.51 19.90 18.30
C GLU A 143 -8.86 21.11 18.97
N VAL A 144 -8.39 22.07 18.16
CA VAL A 144 -7.73 23.29 18.62
C VAL A 144 -8.27 24.47 17.84
N THR A 145 -8.61 25.55 18.55
CA THR A 145 -9.00 26.82 17.95
C THR A 145 -8.43 27.95 18.78
N ASP A 146 -7.71 28.85 18.11
CA ASP A 146 -7.17 30.07 18.68
C ASP A 146 -7.36 31.20 17.67
N ARG A 147 -8.31 32.09 17.99
CA ARG A 147 -8.65 33.23 17.14
C ARG A 147 -7.54 34.27 17.12
N GLU A 148 -6.82 34.47 18.23
CA GLU A 148 -5.80 35.53 18.32
C GLU A 148 -4.62 35.27 17.39
N THR A 149 -4.26 33.99 17.21
CA THR A 149 -3.19 33.58 16.28
C THR A 149 -3.72 33.14 14.90
N GLY A 150 -5.04 33.14 14.72
CA GLY A 150 -5.72 32.63 13.52
C GLY A 150 -5.43 31.15 13.24
N TYR A 151 -5.26 30.35 14.31
CA TYR A 151 -4.93 28.93 14.23
C TYR A 151 -6.17 28.05 14.50
N LEU A 152 -6.48 27.13 13.60
CA LEU A 152 -7.51 26.12 13.78
C LEU A 152 -6.99 24.76 13.33
N ARG A 153 -7.27 23.72 14.11
CA ARG A 153 -7.01 22.32 13.72
C ARG A 153 -8.18 21.43 14.09
N THR A 154 -8.62 20.60 13.15
CA THR A 154 -9.65 19.59 13.41
C THR A 154 -9.06 18.34 14.05
N SER A 155 -9.91 17.57 14.72
CA SER A 155 -9.58 16.18 15.03
C SER A 155 -9.38 15.37 13.75
N TRP A 156 -8.64 14.27 13.86
CA TRP A 156 -8.56 13.30 12.78
C TRP A 156 -9.91 12.64 12.52
N VAL A 157 -10.34 12.62 11.26
CA VAL A 157 -11.44 11.77 10.78
C VAL A 157 -10.85 10.55 10.12
N VAL A 158 -11.16 9.36 10.64
CA VAL A 158 -10.61 8.08 10.16
C VAL A 158 -11.67 7.30 9.40
N GLN A 159 -11.27 6.68 8.29
CA GLN A 159 -12.07 5.75 7.53
C GLN A 159 -11.23 4.52 7.20
N SER A 160 -11.71 3.35 7.64
CA SER A 160 -11.06 2.06 7.34
C SER A 160 -11.73 1.39 6.14
N PHE A 161 -10.91 0.76 5.33
CA PHE A 161 -11.19 0.06 4.09
C PHE A 161 -10.61 -1.36 4.17
N GLN A 162 -10.82 -2.18 3.14
CA GLN A 162 -10.43 -3.60 3.19
C GLN A 162 -8.92 -3.82 3.38
N GLN A 163 -8.09 -3.00 2.74
CA GLN A 163 -6.61 -3.10 2.84
C GLN A 163 -5.94 -1.78 3.28
N ASN A 164 -6.72 -0.80 3.73
CA ASN A 164 -6.18 0.51 4.09
C ASN A 164 -6.96 1.18 5.21
N THR A 165 -6.32 2.09 5.94
CA THR A 165 -7.01 3.05 6.80
C THR A 165 -6.49 4.43 6.44
N ILE A 166 -7.42 5.32 6.11
CA ILE A 166 -7.13 6.70 5.76
C ILE A 166 -7.57 7.61 6.89
N ARG A 167 -6.76 8.62 7.19
CA ARG A 167 -7.13 9.69 8.11
C ARG A 167 -6.94 11.04 7.46
N SER A 168 -7.86 11.95 7.74
CA SER A 168 -7.81 13.32 7.23
C SER A 168 -8.10 14.33 8.33
N ARG A 169 -7.48 15.51 8.24
CA ARG A 169 -7.76 16.67 9.10
C ARG A 169 -7.48 17.96 8.34
N VAL A 170 -8.01 19.07 8.83
CA VAL A 170 -7.68 20.39 8.33
C VAL A 170 -6.89 21.18 9.35
N ILE A 171 -5.89 21.92 8.88
CA ILE A 171 -5.14 22.90 9.64
C ILE A 171 -5.28 24.24 8.93
N ILE A 172 -5.70 25.27 9.66
CA ILE A 172 -5.74 26.66 9.23
C ILE A 172 -4.75 27.45 10.08
N LYS A 173 -4.01 28.36 9.45
CA LYS A 173 -3.09 29.29 10.11
C LYS A 173 -3.24 30.67 9.48
N LEU A 174 -3.05 31.73 10.26
CA LEU A 174 -2.89 33.06 9.70
C LEU A 174 -1.60 33.11 8.86
N GLY A 175 -1.72 33.53 7.61
CA GLY A 175 -0.60 33.75 6.69
C GLY A 175 -0.12 35.20 6.70
N ASN A 176 -1.07 36.13 6.67
CA ASN A 176 -0.83 37.57 6.77
C ASN A 176 -2.08 38.27 7.34
N SER A 177 -1.91 39.38 8.04
CA SER A 177 -3.01 40.17 8.60
C SER A 177 -3.45 41.33 7.69
N ASP A 178 -2.55 41.83 6.83
CA ASP A 178 -2.84 42.91 5.88
C ASP A 178 -2.01 42.76 4.58
N PRO A 179 -2.61 42.33 3.44
CA PRO A 179 -3.99 41.84 3.33
C PRO A 179 -4.21 40.58 4.17
N LEU A 180 -5.46 40.37 4.62
CA LEU A 180 -5.82 39.20 5.41
C LEU A 180 -5.75 37.93 4.56
N VAL A 181 -4.84 37.03 4.92
CA VAL A 181 -4.58 35.75 4.23
C VAL A 181 -4.54 34.62 5.23
N TYR A 182 -5.28 33.54 4.94
CA TYR A 182 -5.21 32.29 5.67
C TYR A 182 -4.51 31.21 4.86
N LYS A 183 -3.73 30.37 5.53
CA LYS A 183 -3.14 29.14 4.97
C LYS A 183 -3.97 27.96 5.40
N VAL A 184 -4.53 27.24 4.43
CA VAL A 184 -5.37 26.07 4.65
C VAL A 184 -4.65 24.83 4.15
N LYS A 185 -4.48 23.84 5.02
CA LYS A 185 -3.88 22.55 4.68
C LYS A 185 -4.86 21.42 4.98
N LEU A 186 -5.33 20.74 3.93
CA LEU A 186 -6.04 19.48 4.03
C LEU A 186 -5.00 18.35 4.11
N VAL A 187 -4.84 17.78 5.29
CA VAL A 187 -3.93 16.66 5.53
C VAL A 187 -4.65 15.35 5.22
N SER A 188 -4.01 14.48 4.45
CA SER A 188 -4.52 13.15 4.10
C SER A 188 -3.40 12.14 4.21
N GLU A 189 -3.60 11.10 5.01
CA GLU A 189 -2.60 10.08 5.28
C GLU A 189 -3.20 8.67 5.21
N GLU A 190 -2.39 7.70 4.81
CA GLU A 190 -2.76 6.29 4.72
C GLU A 190 -1.81 5.40 5.54
N SER A 191 -2.31 4.28 6.05
CA SER A 191 -1.49 3.29 6.78
C SER A 191 -1.20 2.02 5.98
N LYS A 192 -1.96 1.73 4.92
CA LYS A 192 -1.94 0.46 4.16
C LYS A 192 -2.31 -0.78 4.98
N PHE A 193 -2.94 -0.57 6.13
CA PHE A 193 -3.46 -1.65 6.97
C PHE A 193 -4.89 -1.34 7.41
N PRO A 194 -5.82 -2.29 7.30
CA PRO A 194 -7.18 -2.09 7.76
C PRO A 194 -7.23 -1.94 9.29
N GLY A 195 -8.14 -1.11 9.79
CA GLY A 195 -8.38 -0.93 11.22
C GLY A 195 -7.22 -0.29 11.98
N THR A 196 -6.33 0.44 11.30
CA THR A 196 -5.21 1.12 11.99
C THR A 196 -5.76 2.17 12.97
N SER A 197 -5.25 2.16 14.19
CA SER A 197 -5.64 3.12 15.21
C SER A 197 -5.18 4.52 14.81
N VAL A 198 -6.05 5.53 15.00
CA VAL A 198 -5.72 6.95 14.79
C VAL A 198 -4.50 7.42 15.59
N LYS A 199 -4.14 6.71 16.67
CA LYS A 199 -3.02 7.04 17.56
C LYS A 199 -1.69 6.41 17.13
N SER A 200 -1.69 5.52 16.14
CA SER A 200 -0.49 4.84 15.63
C SER A 200 0.18 5.69 14.55
N ASP A 201 0.63 6.90 14.92
CA ASP A 201 1.20 7.89 14.01
C ASP A 201 2.34 7.34 13.16
N GLU A 202 3.14 6.42 13.70
CA GLU A 202 4.27 5.78 13.05
C GLU A 202 3.89 4.92 11.83
N LEU A 203 2.63 4.52 11.72
CA LEU A 203 2.13 3.69 10.63
C LEU A 203 1.59 4.54 9.47
N TYR A 204 1.26 5.80 9.71
CA TYR A 204 0.68 6.68 8.70
C TYR A 204 1.74 7.40 7.89
N ARG A 205 1.44 7.59 6.61
CA ARG A 205 2.27 8.35 5.67
C ARG A 205 1.37 9.24 4.82
N GLU A 206 1.92 10.38 4.40
CA GLU A 206 1.21 11.29 3.49
C GLU A 206 0.72 10.55 2.24
N TRP A 207 -0.52 10.81 1.88
CA TRP A 207 -1.19 10.24 0.73
C TRP A 207 -1.51 11.32 -0.29
N ASP A 208 -1.26 11.06 -1.57
CA ASP A 208 -1.49 11.98 -2.69
C ASP A 208 -2.97 12.08 -3.12
N ARG A 209 -3.87 11.55 -2.28
CA ARG A 209 -5.30 11.49 -2.53
C ARG A 209 -6.07 11.96 -1.32
N VAL A 210 -7.25 12.49 -1.57
CA VAL A 210 -8.20 12.90 -0.54
C VAL A 210 -9.47 12.08 -0.70
N LEU A 211 -10.13 11.79 0.42
CA LEU A 211 -11.47 11.19 0.37
C LEU A 211 -12.42 12.17 -0.32
N ARG A 212 -13.27 11.66 -1.22
CA ARG A 212 -14.20 12.49 -2.02
C ARG A 212 -15.06 13.43 -1.19
N LYS A 213 -15.44 13.01 0.02
CA LYS A 213 -16.20 13.84 0.96
C LYS A 213 -15.51 15.15 1.37
N PHE A 214 -14.19 15.25 1.19
CA PHE A 214 -13.38 16.44 1.51
C PHE A 214 -12.86 17.17 0.27
N GLU A 215 -13.16 16.70 -0.95
CA GLU A 215 -12.54 17.21 -2.17
C GLU A 215 -12.83 18.71 -2.40
N ASN A 216 -14.02 19.18 -1.98
CA ASN A 216 -14.50 20.53 -2.27
C ASN A 216 -14.22 21.55 -1.15
N ILE A 217 -13.62 21.14 -0.03
CA ILE A 217 -13.49 22.03 1.14
C ILE A 217 -12.63 23.27 0.85
N VAL A 218 -11.52 23.09 0.13
CA VAL A 218 -10.60 24.20 -0.20
C VAL A 218 -11.24 25.14 -1.22
N GLU A 219 -11.93 24.60 -2.22
CA GLU A 219 -12.63 25.40 -3.23
C GLU A 219 -13.82 26.16 -2.64
N GLU A 220 -14.56 25.55 -1.71
CA GLU A 220 -15.62 26.23 -0.97
C GLU A 220 -15.07 27.37 -0.12
N LEU A 221 -13.96 27.15 0.60
CA LEU A 221 -13.29 28.21 1.36
C LEU A 221 -12.84 29.36 0.46
N ARG A 222 -12.19 29.06 -0.67
CA ARG A 222 -11.76 30.07 -1.66
C ARG A 222 -12.94 30.89 -2.17
N THR A 223 -14.00 30.21 -2.61
CA THR A 223 -15.16 30.86 -3.24
C THR A 223 -15.94 31.73 -2.25
N ARG A 224 -16.04 31.31 -0.98
CA ARG A 224 -16.87 31.99 0.01
C ARG A 224 -16.13 33.07 0.80
N LEU A 225 -14.79 32.99 0.88
CA LEU A 225 -13.98 33.99 1.59
C LEU A 225 -13.50 35.13 0.68
N GLN A 226 -13.50 34.96 -0.65
CA GLN A 226 -13.14 36.02 -1.60
C GLN A 226 -14.21 37.10 -1.70
#